data_AF-A0A255TX54-F1
#
_entry.id   AF-A0A255TX54-F1
#
_cell.length_a   1.000
_cell.length_b   1.000
_cell.length_c   1.000
_cell.angle_alpha   90.00
_cell.angle_beta   90.00
_cell.angle_gamma   90.00
#
_symmetry.space_group_name_H-M   'P 1'
#
loop_
_entity.id
_entity.type
_entity.pdbx_description
1 polymer ?
#
loop_
_entity_poly.entity_id
_entity_poly.type
_entity_poly.pdbx_seq_one_letter_code
_entity_poly.pdbx_strand_id
1 'polypeptide(L)' 'MYIFVGKSHTTMKLLHWEHGGDVMYYKCLEQGRFHPRIFLRQGIGFRSMRWDEHVLLMEEMFESYFLPFKRN' A
#
# COMPACT_ATOMS: atom_id res chain seq x y z
N MET A 1 0.74 -12.33 1.08
CA MET A 1 1.09 -11.09 0.36
C MET A 1 2.03 -10.27 1.22
N TYR A 2 3.04 -9.63 0.61
CA TYR A 2 3.93 -8.68 1.28
C TYR A 2 3.73 -7.28 0.69
N ILE A 3 3.90 -6.25 1.51
CA ILE A 3 3.78 -4.84 1.09
C ILE A 3 5.11 -4.13 1.39
N PHE A 4 5.62 -3.41 0.40
CA PHE A 4 6.80 -2.56 0.50
C PHE A 4 6.40 -1.14 0.13
N VAL A 5 6.87 -0.16 0.89
CA VAL A 5 6.61 1.26 0.60
C VAL A 5 7.90 2.04 0.58
N GLY A 6 8.03 2.91 -0.42
CA GLY A 6 9.20 3.77 -0.56
C GLY A 6 9.30 4.74 0.62
N LYS A 7 10.52 5.22 0.91
CA LYS A 7 10.80 6.16 2.01
C LYS A 7 9.94 7.43 1.99
N SER A 8 9.52 7.89 0.82
CA SER A 8 8.65 9.05 0.65
C SER A 8 7.16 8.74 0.84
N HIS A 9 6.78 7.46 0.97
CA HIS A 9 5.40 6.99 1.07
C HIS A 9 4.53 7.37 -0.13
N THR A 10 5.11 7.57 -1.30
CA THR A 10 4.38 7.86 -2.56
C THR A 10 4.28 6.66 -3.48
N THR A 11 5.09 5.63 -3.21
CA THR A 11 5.17 4.41 -4.02
C THR A 11 4.99 3.20 -3.13
N MET A 12 4.22 2.24 -3.62
CA MET A 12 3.97 0.97 -2.98
C MET A 12 4.18 -0.18 -3.97
N LYS A 13 4.76 -1.27 -3.47
CA LYS A 13 4.90 -2.55 -4.16
C LYS A 13 4.22 -3.63 -3.35
N LEU A 14 3.42 -4.49 -3.99
CA LEU A 14 2.80 -5.63 -3.34
C LEU A 14 3.21 -6.92 -4.03
N LEU A 15 3.78 -7.83 -3.25
CA LEU A 15 4.16 -9.15 -3.70
C LEU A 15 3.07 -10.15 -3.31
N HIS A 16 2.38 -10.69 -4.30
CA HIS A 16 1.36 -11.71 -4.15
C HIS A 16 1.88 -13.05 -4.67
N TRP A 17 1.77 -14.11 -3.86
CA TRP A 17 2.09 -15.46 -4.31
C TRP A 17 0.81 -16.09 -4.85
N GLU A 18 0.79 -16.41 -6.14
CA GLU A 18 -0.35 -17.04 -6.81
C GLU A 18 0.01 -18.43 -7.31
N HIS A 19 -1.01 -19.22 -7.66
CA HIS A 19 -0.80 -20.53 -8.25
C HIS A 19 -0.28 -20.36 -9.69
N GLY A 20 1.04 -20.49 -9.88
CA GLY A 20 1.71 -20.30 -11.17
C GLY A 20 2.85 -19.28 -11.14
N GLY A 21 3.06 -18.58 -10.02
CA GLY A 21 4.17 -17.66 -9.85
C GLY A 21 3.87 -16.52 -8.87
N ASP A 22 4.86 -15.68 -8.65
CA ASP A 22 4.72 -14.45 -7.89
C ASP A 22 4.33 -13.27 -8.80
N VAL A 23 3.33 -12.50 -8.35
CA VAL A 23 2.86 -11.29 -9.03
C VAL A 23 3.23 -10.08 -8.19
N MET A 24 3.88 -9.10 -8.81
CA MET A 24 4.22 -7.83 -8.17
C MET A 24 3.34 -6.71 -8.70
N TYR A 25 2.46 -6.17 -7.85
CA TYR A 25 1.68 -4.97 -8.14
C TYR A 25 2.46 -3.73 -7.75
N TYR A 26 2.39 -2.69 -8.58
CA TYR A 26 3.06 -1.42 -8.36
C TYR A 26 2.04 -0.28 -8.39
N LYS A 27 2.02 0.56 -7.34
CA LYS A 27 1.20 1.76 -7.29
C LYS A 27 2.04 2.98 -6.92
N CYS A 28 1.95 4.02 -7.76
CA CYS A 28 2.55 5.32 -7.52
C CYS A 28 1.42 6.35 -7.40
N LEU A 29 1.46 7.18 -6.37
CA LEU A 29 0.52 8.27 -6.19
C LEU A 29 1.03 9.50 -6.92
N GLU A 30 0.20 10.09 -7.78
CA GLU A 30 0.52 11.37 -8.42
C GLU A 30 0.53 12.52 -7.41
N GLN A 31 -0.30 12.41 -6.35
CA GLN A 31 -0.40 13.38 -5.27
C GLN A 31 -0.64 12.70 -3.92
N GLY A 32 -0.20 13.35 -2.85
CA GLY A 32 -0.38 12.84 -1.48
C GLY A 32 0.61 11.75 -1.09
N ARG A 33 0.31 11.02 0.00
CA ARG A 33 1.16 9.94 0.53
C ARG A 33 0.30 8.82 1.14
N PHE A 34 0.80 7.59 1.07
CA PHE A 34 0.27 6.46 1.82
C PHE A 34 0.38 6.71 3.33
N HIS A 35 -0.73 6.54 4.02
CA HIS A 35 -0.82 6.77 5.45
C HIS A 35 0.03 5.71 6.20
N PRO A 36 0.92 6.10 7.13
CA PRO A 36 1.80 5.16 7.85
C PRO A 36 1.06 4.02 8.57
N ARG A 37 -0.16 4.28 9.08
CA ARG A 37 -1.09 3.29 9.64
C ARG A 37 -1.37 2.06 8.77
N ILE A 38 -1.19 2.11 7.45
CA ILE A 38 -1.27 0.91 6.61
C ILE A 38 -0.26 -0.14 7.09
N PHE A 39 0.91 0.29 7.56
CA PHE A 39 2.08 -0.55 7.89
C PHE A 39 2.27 -0.77 9.39
N LEU A 40 1.78 0.15 10.23
CA LEU A 40 2.13 0.20 11.66
C LEU A 40 1.44 -0.83 12.56
N ARG A 41 0.58 -1.72 12.05
CA ARG A 41 -0.12 -2.68 12.93
C ARG A 41 0.80 -3.71 13.60
N GLN A 42 2.05 -3.90 13.16
CA GLN A 42 2.94 -4.93 13.72
C GLN A 42 4.36 -4.46 14.09
N GLY A 43 4.69 -3.17 13.98
CA GLY A 43 6.04 -2.68 14.37
C GLY A 43 7.19 -3.16 13.47
N ILE A 44 6.89 -3.92 12.42
CA ILE A 44 7.82 -4.39 11.39
C ILE A 44 7.35 -3.80 10.05
N GLY A 45 8.28 -3.47 9.14
CA GLY A 45 8.00 -2.84 7.85
C GLY A 45 7.18 -3.68 6.85
N PHE A 46 6.49 -4.73 7.32
CA PHE A 46 5.60 -5.57 6.53
C PHE A 46 4.30 -5.84 7.30
N ARG A 47 3.19 -5.91 6.56
CA ARG A 47 1.87 -6.33 7.07
C ARG A 47 1.33 -7.41 6.16
N SER A 48 0.80 -8.49 6.76
CA SER A 48 -0.09 -9.41 6.04
C SER A 48 -1.45 -8.75 5.88
N MET A 49 -1.95 -8.72 4.64
CA MET A 49 -3.20 -8.09 4.26
C MET A 49 -3.97 -9.09 3.37
N ARG A 50 -5.29 -9.13 3.53
CA ARG A 50 -6.14 -10.01 2.72
C ARG A 50 -6.30 -9.44 1.30
N TRP A 51 -6.68 -10.30 0.35
CA TRP A 51 -6.86 -9.88 -1.04
C TRP A 51 -7.95 -8.81 -1.21
N ASP A 52 -9.04 -8.90 -0.45
CA ASP A 52 -10.11 -7.89 -0.45
C ASP A 52 -9.60 -6.52 0.04
N GLU A 53 -8.80 -6.50 1.10
CA GLU A 53 -8.15 -5.26 1.58
C GLU A 53 -7.16 -4.69 0.54
N HIS A 54 -6.50 -5.54 -0.26
CA HIS A 54 -5.61 -5.13 -1.34
C HIS A 54 -6.35 -4.43 -2.47
N VAL A 55 -7.44 -5.03 -2.96
CA VAL A 55 -8.27 -4.44 -4.03
C VAL A 55 -8.74 -3.06 -3.59
N LEU A 56 -9.22 -2.94 -2.36
CA LEU A 56 -9.68 -1.67 -1.80
C LEU A 56 -8.58 -0.60 -1.72
N LEU A 57 -7.33 -0.99 -1.46
CA LEU A 57 -6.18 -0.11 -1.45
C LEU A 57 -5.79 0.35 -2.88
N MET A 58 -5.92 -0.54 -3.87
CA MET A 58 -5.63 -0.25 -5.27
C MET A 58 -6.72 0.62 -5.92
N GLU A 59 -7.98 0.45 -5.53
CA GLU A 59 -9.14 1.17 -6.08
C GLU A 59 -9.41 2.53 -5.42
N GLU A 60 -8.56 2.99 -4.49
CA GLU A 60 -8.68 4.32 -3.83
C GLU A 60 -9.97 4.53 -3.01
N MET A 61 -10.70 3.45 -2.72
CA MET A 61 -12.01 3.52 -2.07
C MET A 61 -11.96 3.90 -0.57
N PHE A 62 -10.76 3.99 0.03
CA PHE A 62 -10.58 4.31 1.45
C PHE A 62 -9.67 5.51 1.67
N GLU A 63 -10.27 6.69 1.86
CA GLU A 63 -9.54 7.93 2.18
C GLU A 63 -8.64 7.81 3.41
N SER A 64 -9.00 6.96 4.39
CA SER A 64 -8.23 6.78 5.63
C SER A 64 -6.81 6.23 5.40
N TYR A 65 -6.55 5.65 4.23
CA TYR A 65 -5.24 5.14 3.82
C TYR A 65 -4.41 6.17 3.05
N PHE A 66 -4.97 7.33 2.73
CA PHE A 66 -4.29 8.38 1.98
C PHE A 66 -4.22 9.65 2.82
N LEU A 67 -3.06 10.30 2.78
CA LEU A 67 -2.90 11.64 3.32
C LEU A 67 -2.98 12.64 2.16
N PRO A 68 -3.94 13.58 2.17
CA PRO A 68 -4.04 14.59 1.13
C PRO A 68 -2.79 15.47 1.13
N PHE A 69 -2.41 15.94 -0.05
CA PHE A 69 -1.33 16.91 -0.18
C PHE A 69 -1.77 18.23 0.45
N LYS A 70 -1.21 18.60 1.61
CA LYS A 70 -1.39 19.95 2.17
C LYS A 70 -0.59 20.94 1.31
N ARG A 71 -1.30 21.78 0.56
CA ARG A 71 -0.74 22.98 -0.05
C ARG A 71 -0.43 23.96 1.08
N ASN A 72 0.84 24.30 1.25
CA ASN A 72 1.28 25.44 2.07
C ASN A 72 0.82 26.75 1.43
#